data_AF-A0A0G1D545-F1
#
_entry.id   AF-A0A0G1D545-F1
#
_cell.length_a   1.000
_cell.length_b   1.000
_cell.length_c   1.000
_cell.angle_alpha   90.00
_cell.angle_beta   90.00
_cell.angle_gamma   90.00
#
_symmetry.space_group_name_H-M   'P 1'
#
loop_
_entity.id
_entity.type
_entity.pdbx_description
1 polymer ?
#
loop_
_entity_poly.entity_id
_entity_poly.type
_entity_poly.pdbx_seq_one_letter_code
_entity_poly.pdbx_strand_id
1 'polypeptide(L)' 'FETVISKPSDDWPGFRGHVGDVVDDLRQDWSTTLVYLCGAPEMITEMELKLREKGVPEAHVFYEKYY' A
#
# COMPACT_ATOMS: atom_id res chain seq x y z
N PHE A 1 -12.26 3.08 3.72
CA PHE A 1 -10.91 2.67 4.12
C PHE A 1 -10.94 1.17 4.31
N GLU A 2 -9.97 0.46 3.77
CA GLU A 2 -9.92 -1.01 3.83
C GLU A 2 -8.94 -1.43 4.93
N THR A 3 -9.35 -2.38 5.79
CA THR A 3 -8.48 -2.92 6.84
C THR A 3 -7.87 -4.23 6.36
N VAL A 4 -6.55 -4.33 6.51
CA VAL A 4 -5.77 -5.51 6.12
C VAL A 4 -5.08 -6.07 7.35
N ILE A 5 -5.21 -7.38 7.58
CA ILE A 5 -4.55 -8.07 8.69
C ILE A 5 -3.71 -9.22 8.13
N SER A 6 -2.41 -9.23 8.44
CA SER A 6 -1.47 -10.24 7.94
C SER A 6 -1.65 -11.62 8.57
N LYS A 7 -2.13 -11.65 9.82
CA LYS A 7 -2.45 -12.87 10.57
C LYS A 7 -3.86 -12.76 11.16
N PRO A 8 -4.90 -12.79 10.32
CA PRO A 8 -6.28 -12.65 10.77
C PRO A 8 -6.78 -13.93 11.43
N SER A 9 -7.78 -13.80 12.30
CA SER A 9 -8.60 -14.93 12.70
C SER A 9 -9.45 -15.44 11.53
N ASP A 10 -9.92 -16.69 11.61
CA ASP A 10 -10.68 -17.30 10.52
C ASP A 10 -11.93 -16.50 10.12
N ASP A 11 -12.59 -15.89 11.12
CA ASP A 11 -13.79 -15.08 11.00
C ASP A 11 -13.56 -13.63 10.50
N TRP A 12 -12.32 -13.24 10.22
CA TRP A 12 -12.03 -11.89 9.71
C TRP A 12 -12.68 -11.66 8.34
N PRO A 13 -13.58 -10.67 8.22
CA PRO A 13 -14.33 -10.43 6.99
C PRO A 13 -13.59 -9.55 5.97
N GLY A 14 -12.47 -8.94 6.37
CA GLY A 14 -11.72 -7.99 5.54
C GLY A 14 -10.55 -8.63 4.78
N PHE A 15 -9.69 -7.77 4.24
CA PHE A 15 -8.51 -8.22 3.50
C PHE A 15 -7.50 -8.91 4.41
N ARG A 16 -6.86 -9.94 3.86
CA ARG A 16 -5.86 -10.78 4.54
C ARG A 16 -4.51 -10.56 3.86
N GLY A 17 -3.43 -10.57 4.62
CA GLY A 17 -2.07 -10.38 4.10
C GLY A 17 -1.49 -9.00 4.42
N HIS A 18 -0.65 -8.48 3.54
CA HIS A 18 -0.01 -7.18 3.68
C HIS A 18 -0.72 -6.13 2.83
N VAL A 19 -0.54 -4.84 3.17
CA VAL A 19 -1.18 -3.74 2.45
C VAL A 19 -0.84 -3.76 0.95
N GLY A 20 0.37 -4.18 0.61
CA GLY A 20 0.81 -4.33 -0.78
C GLY A 20 0.00 -5.37 -1.57
N ASP A 21 -0.53 -6.41 -0.93
CA ASP A 21 -1.36 -7.43 -1.60
C ASP A 21 -2.69 -6.83 -2.06
N VAL A 22 -3.27 -5.92 -1.25
CA VAL A 22 -4.54 -5.28 -1.56
C VAL A 22 -4.41 -4.25 -2.67
N VAL A 23 -3.28 -3.54 -2.74
CA VAL A 23 -2.97 -2.58 -3.82
C VAL A 23 -3.08 -3.22 -5.20
N ASP A 24 -2.78 -4.51 -5.30
CA ASP A 24 -2.84 -5.23 -6.56
C ASP A 24 -4.27 -5.36 -7.10
N ASP A 25 -5.25 -5.47 -6.20
CA ASP A 25 -6.67 -5.64 -6.50
C ASP A 25 -7.43 -4.32 -6.67
N LEU A 26 -6.84 -3.19 -6.25
CA LEU A 26 -7.47 -1.88 -6.35
C LEU A 26 -7.56 -1.41 -7.81
N ARG A 27 -8.77 -0.99 -8.21
CA ARG A 27 -9.05 -0.39 -9.53
C ARG A 27 -9.29 1.10 -9.40
N GLN A 28 -8.26 1.89 -9.71
CA GLN A 28 -8.32 3.36 -9.72
C GLN A 28 -7.34 3.93 -10.73
N ASP A 29 -7.45 5.24 -11.00
CA ASP A 29 -6.48 5.95 -11.83
C ASP A 29 -5.21 6.29 -11.03
N TRP A 30 -4.20 5.44 -11.17
CA TRP A 30 -2.91 5.59 -10.49
C TRP A 30 -2.13 6.82 -10.96
N SER A 31 -2.35 7.30 -12.19
CA SER A 31 -1.60 8.43 -12.75
C SER A 31 -1.92 9.75 -12.03
N THR A 32 -3.12 9.86 -11.45
CA THR A 32 -3.58 11.03 -10.69
C THR A 32 -3.57 10.80 -9.18
N THR A 33 -3.15 9.63 -8.71
CA THR A 33 -3.21 9.26 -7.30
C THR A 33 -2.03 9.86 -6.52
N LEU A 34 -2.31 10.42 -5.35
CA LEU A 34 -1.32 10.80 -4.34
C LEU A 34 -1.23 9.71 -3.28
N VAL A 35 -0.01 9.33 -2.88
CA VAL A 35 0.24 8.25 -1.93
C VAL A 35 1.09 8.77 -0.78
N TYR A 36 0.64 8.49 0.45
CA TYR A 36 1.35 8.81 1.67
C TYR A 36 1.71 7.51 2.38
N LEU A 37 3.00 7.23 2.50
CA LEU A 37 3.54 6.00 3.09
C LEU A 37 4.15 6.29 4.46
N CYS A 38 3.78 5.46 5.43
CA CYS A 38 4.26 5.51 6.80
C CYS A 38 4.28 4.08 7.35
N GLY A 39 5.36 3.70 8.03
CA GLY A 39 5.50 2.37 8.63
C GLY A 39 6.92 1.82 8.54
N ALA A 40 7.03 0.49 8.61
CA ALA A 40 8.32 -0.20 8.60
C ALA A 40 9.08 0.05 7.27
N PRO A 41 10.42 0.19 7.30
CA PRO A 41 11.22 0.42 6.11
C PRO A 41 11.00 -0.63 5.02
N GLU A 42 10.90 -1.91 5.37
CA GLU A 42 10.69 -2.97 4.38
C GLU A 42 9.34 -2.81 3.65
N MET A 43 8.28 -2.43 4.38
CA MET A 43 6.96 -2.18 3.80
C MET A 43 6.98 -0.99 2.85
N ILE A 44 7.69 0.09 3.22
CA ILE A 44 7.82 1.27 2.38
C ILE A 44 8.51 0.91 1.06
N THR A 45 9.65 0.20 1.12
CA THR A 45 10.38 -0.22 -0.09
C THR A 45 9.56 -1.14 -0.99
N GLU A 46 8.79 -2.06 -0.42
CA GLU A 46 7.88 -2.92 -1.20
C GLU A 46 6.78 -2.10 -1.91
N MET A 47 6.17 -1.17 -1.17
CA MET A 47 5.10 -0.31 -1.70
C MET A 47 5.59 0.63 -2.80
N GLU A 48 6.80 1.17 -2.68
CA GLU A 48 7.44 1.98 -3.74
C GLU A 48 7.50 1.23 -5.07
N LEU A 49 7.96 -0.02 -5.03
CA LEU A 49 8.06 -0.87 -6.22
C LEU A 49 6.68 -1.10 -6.84
N LYS A 50 5.70 -1.52 -6.03
CA LYS A 50 4.34 -1.80 -6.50
C LYS A 50 3.64 -0.57 -7.06
N LEU A 51 3.70 0.57 -6.38
CA LEU A 51 3.05 1.81 -6.83
C LEU A 51 3.65 2.33 -8.13
N ARG A 52 4.97 2.20 -8.30
CA ARG A 52 5.64 2.52 -9.56
C ARG A 52 5.16 1.62 -10.69
N GLU A 53 5.02 0.31 -10.45
CA GLU A 53 4.48 -0.63 -11.45
C GLU A 53 3.02 -0.35 -11.80
N LYS A 54 2.22 0.15 -10.84
CA LYS A 54 0.85 0.62 -11.09
C LYS A 54 0.79 1.95 -11.85
N GLY A 55 1.90 2.66 -12.01
CA GLY A 55 1.99 3.92 -12.75
C GLY A 55 1.78 5.17 -11.90
N VAL A 56 1.96 5.09 -10.58
CA VAL A 56 1.97 6.27 -9.72
C VAL A 56 3.22 7.10 -10.03
N PRO A 57 3.09 8.41 -10.32
CA PRO A 57 4.25 9.27 -10.50
C PRO A 57 5.09 9.35 -9.23
N GLU A 58 6.42 9.33 -9.35
CA GLU A 58 7.32 9.42 -8.20
C GLU A 58 7.10 10.69 -7.37
N ALA A 59 6.78 11.81 -8.04
CA ALA A 59 6.45 13.09 -7.40
C ALA A 59 5.15 13.05 -6.56
N HIS A 60 4.37 11.98 -6.65
CA HIS A 60 3.13 11.80 -5.91
C HIS A 60 3.27 10.86 -4.70
N VAL A 61 4.47 10.32 -4.45
CA VAL A 61 4.73 9.44 -3.30
C VAL A 61 5.46 10.22 -2.21
N PHE A 62 4.81 10.33 -1.05
CA PHE A 62 5.30 11.05 0.12
C PHE A 62 5.54 10.08 1.27
N TYR A 63 6.56 10.36 2.09
CA TYR A 63 6.96 9.50 3.19
C TYR A 63 6.96 10.26 4.49
N GLU A 64 6.39 9.64 5.53
CA GLU A 64 6.63 10.05 6.90
C GLU A 64 7.74 9.18 7.49
N LYS A 65 8.95 9.75 7.55
CA LYS A 65 10.12 9.07 8.11
C LYS A 65 10.10 9.22 9.63
N TYR A 66 9.90 8.11 10.34
CA TYR A 66 10.26 8.01 11.75
C TYR A 66 11.77 7.74 11.83
N TYR A 67 12.50 8.69 12.41
CA TYR A 67 13.92 8.55 12.76
C TYR A 67 14.07 7.92 14.15
#